data_AF-A0A9W6KZ90-F1
#
_entry.id   AF-A0A9W6KZ90-F1
#
_cell.length_a   1.000
_cell.length_b   1.000
_cell.length_c   1.000
_cell.angle_alpha   90.00
_cell.angle_beta   90.00
_cell.angle_gamma   90.00
#
_symmetry.space_group_name_H-M   'P 1'
#
loop_
_entity.id
_entity.type
_entity.pdbx_description
1 polymer ?
#
loop_
_entity_poly.entity_id
_entity_poly.type
_entity_poly.pdbx_seq_one_letter_code
_entity_poly.pdbx_strand_id
1 'polypeptide(L)'
;MVPTINTVGPVAATKALGSLLTNGTGAMTTTPFEAQLVTEDFQIALTPVHSSLDRISGRAALERTDAFTVYTVLLHPRGRGRVRLLAGRPLVEFERLGDRDDVRALLKGSELARELVAQPATRGIAGACLSGDGAAVVDWLADQEDTIFHAAGTCRMGTDDLAVVDPHCGCTESRRYGSSTPR
;
A
#
# COMPACT_ATOMS: atom_id res chain seq x y z
N MET A 1 -8.30 16.37 0.52
CA MET A 1 -8.62 15.24 1.42
C MET A 1 -9.14 14.10 0.55
N VAL A 2 -8.51 12.92 0.58
CA VAL A 2 -9.02 11.75 -0.13
C VAL A 2 -10.33 11.34 0.57
N PRO A 3 -11.48 11.30 -0.12
CA PRO A 3 -12.73 10.90 0.51
C PRO A 3 -12.62 9.44 0.97
N THR A 4 -12.61 9.23 2.28
CA THR A 4 -12.72 7.91 2.92
C THR A 4 -14.16 7.68 3.36
N ILE A 5 -14.55 6.42 3.61
CA ILE A 5 -15.88 6.08 4.14
C ILE A 5 -16.24 6.86 5.42
N ASN A 6 -15.22 7.24 6.20
CA ASN A 6 -15.36 7.99 7.46
C ASN A 6 -15.53 9.51 7.26
N THR A 7 -15.41 10.00 6.02
CA THR A 7 -15.40 11.44 5.70
C THR A 7 -16.39 11.83 4.59
N VAL A 8 -17.09 10.85 3.98
CA VAL A 8 -18.08 11.13 2.93
C VAL A 8 -19.42 11.53 3.56
N GLY A 9 -19.82 12.78 3.32
CA GLY A 9 -21.19 13.24 3.57
C GLY A 9 -22.20 12.58 2.62
N PRO A 10 -23.52 12.75 2.85
CA PRO A 10 -24.58 11.98 2.18
C PRO A 10 -24.55 12.09 0.65
N VAL A 11 -24.25 13.26 0.09
CA VAL A 11 -24.14 13.44 -1.37
C VAL A 11 -22.94 12.68 -1.96
N ALA A 12 -21.80 12.71 -1.26
CA ALA A 12 -20.61 11.99 -1.69
C ALA A 12 -20.77 10.48 -1.53
N ALA A 13 -21.51 10.04 -0.50
CA ALA A 13 -21.88 8.65 -0.30
C ALA A 13 -22.77 8.12 -1.44
N THR A 14 -23.78 8.88 -1.89
CA THR A 14 -24.61 8.50 -3.06
C THR A 14 -23.78 8.38 -4.33
N LYS A 15 -22.83 9.30 -4.55
CA LYS A 15 -21.92 9.23 -5.71
C LYS A 15 -20.96 8.04 -5.61
N ALA A 16 -20.46 7.73 -4.42
CA ALA A 16 -19.59 6.58 -4.17
C ALA A 16 -20.36 5.26 -4.36
N LEU A 17 -21.62 5.18 -3.91
CA LEU A 17 -22.51 4.05 -4.16
C LEU A 17 -22.80 3.89 -5.65
N GLY A 18 -23.08 4.99 -6.36
CA GLY A 18 -23.24 4.97 -7.82
C GLY A 18 -22.01 4.41 -8.52
N SER A 19 -20.81 4.87 -8.14
CA SER A 19 -19.54 4.39 -8.70
C SER A 19 -19.29 2.91 -8.43
N LEU A 20 -19.66 2.43 -7.24
CA LEU A 20 -19.60 1.01 -6.89
C LEU A 20 -20.56 0.18 -7.75
N LEU A 21 -21.81 0.62 -7.90
CA LEU A 21 -22.84 -0.12 -8.63
C LEU A 21 -22.59 -0.17 -10.13
N THR A 22 -22.08 0.91 -10.72
CA THR A 22 -21.82 0.96 -12.17
C THR A 22 -20.46 0.38 -12.54
N ASN A 23 -19.42 0.71 -11.78
CA ASN A 23 -18.03 0.48 -12.17
C ASN A 23 -17.24 -0.39 -11.19
N GLY A 24 -17.81 -0.77 -10.04
CA GLY A 24 -17.08 -1.52 -9.01
C GLY A 24 -15.94 -0.73 -8.37
N THR A 25 -15.95 0.61 -8.39
CA THR A 25 -14.83 1.45 -7.91
C THR A 25 -15.28 2.48 -6.86
N GLY A 26 -14.32 3.08 -6.15
CA GLY A 26 -14.53 4.24 -5.27
C GLY A 26 -14.52 3.91 -3.78
N ALA A 27 -14.80 4.89 -2.92
CA ALA A 27 -14.60 4.77 -1.46
C ALA A 27 -15.44 3.66 -0.76
N MET A 28 -16.46 3.13 -1.45
CA MET A 28 -17.29 2.04 -0.96
C MET A 28 -16.75 0.65 -1.35
N THR A 29 -15.63 0.55 -2.08
CA THR A 29 -14.96 -0.74 -2.36
C THR A 29 -14.11 -1.23 -1.20
N THR A 30 -13.87 -0.38 -0.19
CA THR A 30 -13.20 -0.77 1.05
C THR A 30 -13.99 -1.89 1.71
N THR A 31 -13.40 -3.08 1.72
CA THR A 31 -14.00 -4.24 2.37
C THR A 31 -13.74 -4.15 3.88
N PRO A 32 -14.77 -4.13 4.73
CA PRO A 32 -14.59 -4.23 6.18
C PRO A 32 -14.25 -5.68 6.61
N PHE A 33 -14.19 -6.61 5.66
CA PHE A 33 -13.96 -8.03 5.90
C PHE A 33 -12.60 -8.43 5.32
N GLU A 34 -11.56 -8.23 6.12
CA GLU A 34 -10.23 -8.78 5.85
C GLU A 34 -9.85 -9.73 6.97
N ALA A 35 -9.47 -10.95 6.61
CA ALA A 35 -8.73 -11.82 7.51
C ALA A 35 -7.24 -11.49 7.33
N GLN A 36 -6.56 -11.15 8.42
CA GLN A 36 -5.15 -10.75 8.38
C GLN A 36 -4.30 -11.64 9.28
N LEU A 37 -3.17 -12.10 8.75
CA LEU A 37 -2.08 -12.69 9.50
C LEU A 37 -0.92 -11.68 9.50
N VAL A 38 -0.51 -11.24 10.69
CA VAL A 38 0.62 -10.33 10.86
C VAL A 38 1.76 -11.08 11.52
N THR A 39 2.92 -11.02 10.89
CA THR A 39 4.21 -11.55 11.35
C THR A 39 5.19 -10.39 11.52
N GLU A 40 6.44 -10.69 11.87
CA GLU A 40 7.49 -9.67 11.91
C GLU A 40 7.80 -9.10 10.51
N ASP A 41 7.85 -9.97 9.50
CA ASP A 41 8.26 -9.59 8.14
C ASP A 41 7.06 -9.17 7.27
N PHE A 42 5.90 -9.80 7.47
CA PHE A 42 4.78 -9.72 6.55
C PHE A 42 3.43 -9.47 7.24
N GLN A 43 2.58 -8.72 6.57
CA GLN A 43 1.13 -8.80 6.73
C GLN A 43 0.56 -9.51 5.49
N ILE A 44 -0.13 -10.64 5.70
CA ILE A 44 -0.86 -11.35 4.66
C ILE A 44 -2.34 -11.15 4.92
N ALA A 45 -3.05 -10.61 3.93
CA ALA A 45 -4.47 -10.31 4.04
C ALA A 45 -5.26 -11.06 2.98
N LEU A 46 -6.44 -11.54 3.37
CA LEU A 46 -7.42 -12.18 2.50
C LEU A 46 -8.71 -11.37 2.49
N THR A 47 -9.15 -10.98 1.30
CA THR A 47 -10.43 -10.31 1.04
C THR A 47 -11.37 -11.25 0.29
N PRO A 48 -12.65 -11.39 0.69
CA PRO A 48 -13.60 -12.32 0.06
C PRO A 48 -14.14 -11.85 -1.30
N VAL A 49 -13.42 -10.95 -1.97
CA VAL A 49 -13.77 -10.35 -3.24
C VAL A 49 -12.55 -10.34 -4.16
N HIS A 50 -12.80 -10.41 -5.46
CA HIS A 50 -11.80 -10.15 -6.47
C HIS A 50 -11.58 -8.65 -6.56
N SER A 51 -10.40 -8.18 -6.16
CA SER A 51 -10.06 -6.77 -6.16
C SER A 51 -8.66 -6.53 -6.70
N SER A 52 -8.52 -5.40 -7.38
CA SER A 52 -7.23 -4.85 -7.82
C SER A 52 -7.09 -3.41 -7.32
N LEU A 53 -5.86 -2.94 -7.20
CA LEU A 53 -5.55 -1.54 -6.86
C LEU A 53 -5.08 -0.82 -8.10
N ASP A 54 -5.72 0.32 -8.41
CA ASP A 54 -5.20 1.21 -9.43
C ASP A 54 -3.90 1.86 -8.95
N ARG A 55 -2.79 1.54 -9.62
CA ARG A 55 -1.42 1.90 -9.23
C ARG A 55 -1.20 3.41 -9.05
N ILE A 56 -1.97 4.21 -9.77
CA ILE A 56 -1.79 5.67 -9.84
C ILE A 56 -2.65 6.37 -8.80
N SER A 57 -3.94 6.03 -8.75
CA SER A 57 -4.94 6.69 -7.90
C SER A 57 -5.10 6.03 -6.54
N GLY A 58 -4.61 4.80 -6.36
CA GLY A 58 -4.76 3.99 -5.16
C GLY A 58 -6.19 3.56 -4.86
N ARG A 59 -7.07 3.65 -5.85
CA ARG A 59 -8.46 3.22 -5.71
C ARG A 59 -8.56 1.73 -5.96
N ALA A 60 -9.19 1.02 -5.04
CA ALA A 60 -9.57 -0.37 -5.27
C ALA A 60 -10.68 -0.45 -6.32
N ALA A 61 -10.53 -1.38 -7.25
CA ALA A 61 -11.51 -1.80 -8.23
C ALA A 61 -11.95 -3.23 -7.89
N LEU A 62 -13.26 -3.47 -7.88
CA LEU A 62 -13.85 -4.79 -7.68
C LEU A 62 -14.16 -5.39 -9.04
N GLU A 63 -13.73 -6.62 -9.23
CA GLU A 63 -13.98 -7.38 -10.44
C GLU A 63 -15.18 -8.29 -10.23
N ARG A 64 -16.08 -8.34 -11.23
CA ARG A 64 -17.31 -9.13 -11.17
C ARG A 64 -17.04 -10.58 -11.56
N THR A 65 -16.26 -11.26 -10.72
CA THR A 65 -15.91 -12.67 -10.89
C THR A 65 -15.85 -13.32 -9.53
N ASP A 66 -16.26 -14.59 -9.46
CA ASP A 66 -16.23 -15.39 -8.23
C ASP A 66 -14.79 -15.74 -7.88
N ALA A 67 -14.13 -14.84 -7.14
CA ALA A 67 -12.80 -15.04 -6.60
C ALA A 67 -12.62 -14.24 -5.31
N PHE A 68 -11.58 -14.60 -4.56
CA PHE A 68 -11.08 -13.85 -3.41
C PHE A 68 -9.64 -13.44 -3.69
N THR A 69 -9.18 -12.37 -3.03
CA THR A 69 -7.83 -11.84 -3.22
C THR A 69 -7.01 -12.11 -1.97
N VAL A 70 -5.78 -12.59 -2.15
CA VAL A 70 -4.79 -12.70 -1.08
C VAL A 70 -3.58 -11.90 -1.49
N TYR A 71 -3.16 -10.95 -0.65
CA TYR A 71 -2.00 -10.12 -0.90
C TYR A 71 -1.05 -10.14 0.29
N THR A 72 0.24 -9.92 -0.01
CA THR A 72 1.29 -9.86 1.00
C THR A 72 1.90 -8.47 1.02
N VAL A 73 2.07 -7.92 2.21
CA VAL A 73 2.70 -6.63 2.47
C VAL A 73 4.01 -6.89 3.20
N LEU A 74 5.12 -6.38 2.66
CA LEU A 74 6.41 -6.34 3.34
C LEU A 74 6.39 -5.20 4.37
N LEU A 75 6.53 -5.51 5.66
CA LEU A 75 6.36 -4.53 6.75
C LEU A 75 7.61 -3.68 6.98
N HIS A 76 8.80 -4.23 6.71
CA HIS A 76 10.08 -3.59 6.96
C HIS A 76 10.93 -3.49 5.69
N PRO A 77 10.43 -2.85 4.61
CA PRO A 77 11.19 -2.73 3.37
C PRO A 77 12.51 -2.00 3.63
N ARG A 78 13.58 -2.43 2.97
CA ARG A 78 14.92 -1.81 3.01
C ARG A 78 15.04 -0.68 2.01
N GLY A 79 14.34 -0.77 0.88
CA GLY A 79 14.26 0.27 -0.14
C GLY A 79 13.87 1.63 0.46
N ARG A 80 14.51 2.70 0.00
CA ARG A 80 14.23 4.08 0.42
C ARG A 80 14.01 4.97 -0.79
N GLY A 81 13.02 5.84 -0.69
CA GLY A 81 12.72 6.87 -1.68
C GLY A 81 13.06 8.26 -1.18
N ARG A 82 12.84 9.26 -2.03
CA ARG A 82 12.99 10.69 -1.71
C ARG A 82 11.84 11.49 -2.32
N VAL A 83 11.53 12.60 -1.66
CA VAL A 83 10.62 13.63 -2.20
C VAL A 83 11.44 14.91 -2.32
N ARG A 84 11.47 15.49 -3.52
CA ARG A 84 12.15 16.76 -3.79
C ARG A 84 11.26 17.71 -4.56
N LEU A 85 11.59 18.99 -4.55
CA LEU A 85 10.94 19.96 -5.42
C LEU A 85 11.68 20.04 -6.76
N LEU A 86 10.92 19.98 -7.86
CA LEU A 86 11.39 20.27 -9.21
C LEU A 86 10.53 21.41 -9.77
N ALA A 87 11.14 22.59 -9.94
CA ALA A 87 10.43 23.81 -10.36
C ALA A 87 9.16 24.10 -9.53
N GLY A 88 9.27 23.97 -8.20
CA GLY A 88 8.17 24.22 -7.26
C GLY A 88 7.11 23.12 -7.17
N ARG A 89 7.24 22.03 -7.92
CA ARG A 89 6.34 20.87 -7.84
C ARG A 89 7.00 19.70 -7.11
N PRO A 90 6.26 18.94 -6.28
CA PRO A 90 6.80 17.74 -5.66
C PRO A 90 7.09 16.68 -6.72
N LEU A 91 8.27 16.07 -6.61
CA LEU A 91 8.70 14.92 -7.36
C LEU A 91 9.02 13.81 -6.36
N VAL A 92 8.36 12.67 -6.52
CA VAL A 92 8.56 11.47 -5.70
C VAL A 92 9.42 10.50 -6.50
N GLU A 93 10.51 10.05 -5.89
CA GLU A 93 11.44 9.09 -6.47
C GLU A 93 11.54 7.89 -5.56
N PHE A 94 11.20 6.70 -6.07
CA PHE A 94 11.31 5.44 -5.37
C PHE A 94 11.65 4.34 -6.36
N GLU A 95 12.72 3.61 -6.10
CA GLU A 95 13.14 2.49 -6.93
C GLU A 95 12.38 1.23 -6.50
N ARG A 96 11.33 0.90 -7.23
CA ARG A 96 10.56 -0.33 -7.02
C ARG A 96 11.45 -1.54 -7.28
N LEU A 97 11.41 -2.51 -6.37
CA LEU A 97 12.19 -3.75 -6.44
C LEU A 97 13.72 -3.55 -6.59
N GLY A 98 14.25 -2.38 -6.20
CA GLY A 98 15.69 -2.07 -6.30
C GLY A 98 16.56 -2.78 -5.26
N ASP A 99 15.98 -3.21 -4.14
CA ASP A 99 16.68 -3.97 -3.10
C ASP A 99 16.43 -5.48 -3.28
N ARG A 100 17.51 -6.25 -3.42
CA ARG A 100 17.44 -7.70 -3.66
C ARG A 100 16.90 -8.48 -2.45
N ASP A 101 17.07 -7.98 -1.24
CA ASP A 101 16.55 -8.63 -0.04
C ASP A 101 15.04 -8.43 0.07
N ASP A 102 14.55 -7.23 -0.26
CA ASP A 102 13.11 -6.96 -0.36
C ASP A 102 12.46 -7.85 -1.42
N VAL A 103 13.08 -8.01 -2.60
CA VAL A 103 12.60 -8.93 -3.65
C VAL A 103 12.51 -10.36 -3.13
N ARG A 104 13.55 -10.86 -2.47
CA ARG A 104 13.55 -12.22 -1.88
C ARG A 104 12.46 -12.39 -0.82
N ALA A 105 12.26 -11.39 0.02
CA ALA A 105 11.21 -11.41 1.04
C ALA A 105 9.81 -11.44 0.41
N LEU A 106 9.54 -10.60 -0.59
CA LEU A 106 8.25 -10.58 -1.29
C LEU A 106 7.93 -11.91 -2.00
N LEU A 107 8.94 -12.55 -2.60
CA LEU A 107 8.78 -13.89 -3.19
C LEU A 107 8.39 -14.92 -2.12
N LYS A 108 9.11 -14.95 -0.99
CA LYS A 108 8.78 -15.83 0.15
C LYS A 108 7.36 -15.56 0.69
N GLY A 109 6.98 -14.29 0.83
CA GLY A 109 5.63 -13.90 1.25
C GLY A 109 4.55 -14.40 0.28
N SER A 110 4.82 -14.31 -1.02
CA SER A 110 3.93 -14.80 -2.08
C SER A 110 3.80 -16.32 -2.08
N GLU A 111 4.87 -17.05 -1.75
CA GLU A 111 4.83 -18.51 -1.55
C GLU A 111 3.96 -18.87 -0.34
N LEU A 112 4.15 -18.19 0.79
CA LEU A 112 3.34 -18.40 2.00
C LEU A 112 1.85 -18.12 1.75
N ALA A 113 1.52 -17.08 1.00
CA ALA A 113 0.13 -16.80 0.60
C ALA A 113 -0.46 -17.96 -0.21
N ARG A 114 0.30 -18.55 -1.14
CA ARG A 114 -0.14 -19.72 -1.92
C ARG A 114 -0.32 -20.96 -1.03
N GLU A 115 0.58 -21.20 -0.08
CA GLU A 115 0.47 -22.30 0.88
C GLU A 115 -0.77 -22.17 1.77
N LEU A 116 -1.12 -20.95 2.20
CA LEU A 116 -2.33 -20.66 2.96
C LEU A 116 -3.59 -20.96 2.14
N VAL A 117 -3.60 -20.57 0.86
CA VAL A 117 -4.72 -20.86 -0.06
C VAL A 117 -4.84 -22.35 -0.39
N ALA A 118 -3.74 -23.11 -0.32
CA ALA A 118 -3.76 -24.55 -0.54
C ALA A 118 -4.24 -25.39 0.66
N GLN A 119 -4.52 -24.76 1.82
CA GLN A 119 -4.95 -25.47 3.02
C GLN A 119 -6.32 -26.16 2.85
N PRO A 120 -6.61 -27.22 3.64
CA PRO A 120 -7.90 -27.91 3.57
C PRO A 120 -9.12 -27.00 3.79
N ALA A 121 -8.97 -25.95 4.61
CA ALA A 121 -10.03 -25.00 4.93
C ALA A 121 -10.50 -24.17 3.72
N THR A 122 -9.63 -23.94 2.74
CA THR A 122 -9.90 -23.14 1.54
C THR A 122 -10.18 -24.01 0.32
N ARG A 123 -9.98 -25.33 0.37
CA ARG A 123 -10.13 -26.25 -0.77
C ARG A 123 -11.51 -26.18 -1.47
N GLY A 124 -12.57 -25.92 -0.71
CA GLY A 124 -13.94 -25.83 -1.25
C GLY A 124 -14.28 -24.50 -1.94
N ILE A 125 -13.41 -23.49 -1.82
CA ILE A 125 -13.63 -22.14 -2.35
C ILE A 125 -12.48 -21.64 -3.23
N ALA A 126 -11.29 -22.22 -3.09
CA ALA A 126 -10.12 -21.88 -3.89
C ALA A 126 -10.28 -22.45 -5.31
N GLY A 127 -10.40 -21.53 -6.28
CA GLY A 127 -10.28 -21.84 -7.70
C GLY A 127 -8.82 -21.84 -8.18
N ALA A 128 -8.64 -21.80 -9.50
CA ALA A 128 -7.31 -21.60 -10.08
C ALA A 128 -6.74 -20.22 -9.70
N CYS A 129 -5.42 -20.14 -9.50
CA CYS A 129 -4.75 -18.86 -9.27
C CYS A 129 -4.82 -18.01 -10.54
N LEU A 130 -5.51 -16.87 -10.47
CA LEU A 130 -5.69 -15.97 -11.62
C LEU A 130 -4.41 -15.22 -12.00
N SER A 131 -3.44 -15.15 -11.09
CA SER A 131 -2.18 -14.42 -11.28
C SER A 131 -1.11 -15.21 -12.04
N GLY A 132 -1.37 -16.45 -12.46
CA GLY A 132 -0.41 -17.31 -13.18
C GLY A 132 0.57 -18.09 -12.30
N ASP A 133 1.20 -19.12 -12.87
CA ASP A 133 2.25 -19.92 -12.23
C ASP A 133 3.65 -19.32 -12.50
N GLY A 134 4.52 -19.39 -11.49
CA GLY A 134 5.77 -18.62 -11.40
C GLY A 134 6.91 -19.08 -12.32
N ALA A 135 6.63 -19.49 -13.56
CA ALA A 135 7.65 -19.95 -14.52
C ALA A 135 8.75 -18.89 -14.79
N ALA A 136 8.44 -17.60 -14.55
CA ALA A 136 9.41 -16.53 -14.33
C ALA A 136 9.00 -15.69 -13.10
N VAL A 137 9.18 -16.24 -11.90
CA VAL A 137 8.66 -15.69 -10.64
C VAL A 137 9.04 -14.21 -10.38
N VAL A 138 10.20 -13.76 -10.89
CA VAL A 138 10.65 -12.37 -10.78
C VAL A 138 9.87 -11.45 -11.72
N ASP A 139 9.62 -11.87 -12.95
CA ASP A 139 8.81 -11.10 -13.91
C ASP A 139 7.37 -11.02 -13.43
N TRP A 140 6.84 -12.13 -12.90
CA TRP A 140 5.55 -12.14 -12.24
C TRP A 140 5.50 -11.15 -11.07
N LEU A 141 6.51 -11.15 -10.19
CA LEU A 141 6.55 -10.20 -9.07
C LEU A 141 6.61 -8.75 -9.57
N ALA A 142 7.41 -8.46 -10.61
CA ALA A 142 7.49 -7.13 -11.20
C ALA A 142 6.13 -6.67 -11.77
N ASP A 143 5.37 -7.60 -12.36
CA ASP A 143 4.05 -7.34 -12.90
C ASP A 143 2.97 -7.20 -11.83
N GLN A 144 3.11 -7.86 -10.67
CA GLN A 144 2.08 -7.88 -9.61
C GLN A 144 2.36 -6.94 -8.44
N GLU A 145 3.63 -6.65 -8.12
CA GLU A 145 3.98 -5.79 -6.98
C GLU A 145 3.43 -4.38 -7.15
N ASP A 146 3.02 -3.77 -6.05
CA ASP A 146 2.62 -2.38 -5.99
C ASP A 146 2.65 -1.83 -4.57
N THR A 147 2.52 -0.52 -4.46
CA THR A 147 2.34 0.17 -3.18
C THR A 147 0.91 0.03 -2.66
N ILE A 148 0.79 -0.15 -1.35
CA ILE A 148 -0.48 -0.03 -0.62
C ILE A 148 -0.69 1.39 -0.05
N PHE A 149 0.03 2.38 -0.57
CA PHE A 149 -0.11 3.81 -0.25
C PHE A 149 0.23 4.19 1.21
N HIS A 150 1.11 3.42 1.87
CA HIS A 150 1.63 3.69 3.22
C HIS A 150 3.04 4.30 3.23
N ALA A 151 3.33 5.23 2.32
CA ALA A 151 4.62 5.92 2.31
C ALA A 151 4.79 6.79 3.56
N ALA A 152 5.90 6.63 4.27
CA ALA A 152 6.23 7.39 5.48
C ALA A 152 7.74 7.67 5.58
N GLY A 153 8.13 8.55 6.52
CA GLY A 153 9.55 8.77 6.86
C GLY A 153 10.29 9.81 6.02
N THR A 154 9.62 10.56 5.14
CA THR A 154 10.23 11.65 4.36
C THR A 154 10.69 12.82 5.23
N CYS A 155 10.01 13.08 6.35
CA CYS A 155 10.44 13.98 7.42
C CYS A 155 10.70 13.16 8.69
N ARG A 156 11.87 12.53 8.77
CA ARG A 156 12.23 11.67 9.90
C ARG A 156 12.21 12.46 11.23
N MET A 157 11.54 11.89 12.22
CA MET A 157 11.59 12.36 13.61
C MET A 157 12.84 11.81 14.31
N GLY A 158 13.55 12.64 15.09
CA GLY A 158 14.72 12.20 15.84
C GLY A 158 15.41 13.31 16.62
N THR A 159 16.54 12.98 17.25
CA THR A 159 17.40 13.91 17.99
C THR A 159 18.83 13.97 17.46
N ASP A 160 19.09 13.28 16.34
CA ASP A 160 20.38 13.26 15.65
C ASP A 160 20.39 14.21 14.44
N ASP A 161 21.56 14.33 13.80
CA ASP A 161 21.78 15.25 12.67
C ASP A 161 20.98 14.89 11.41
N LEU A 162 20.38 13.70 11.33
CA LEU A 162 19.52 13.28 10.23
C LEU A 162 18.02 13.52 10.52
N ALA A 163 17.68 14.15 11.66
CA ALA A 163 16.31 14.46 12.03
C ALA A 163 15.80 15.74 11.34
N VAL A 164 14.63 15.64 10.71
CA VAL A 164 13.92 16.78 10.12
C VAL A 164 12.99 17.43 11.16
N VAL A 165 12.40 16.61 12.03
CA VAL A 165 11.55 17.06 13.13
C VAL A 165 12.01 16.49 14.47
N ASP A 166 11.87 17.27 15.53
CA ASP A 166 12.12 16.81 16.90
C ASP A 166 10.97 15.92 17.43
N PRO A 167 11.13 15.25 18.58
CA PRO A 167 10.07 14.41 19.17
C PRO A 167 8.76 15.13 19.51
N HIS A 168 8.72 16.45 19.41
CA HIS A 168 7.54 17.30 19.64
C HIS A 168 6.99 17.85 18.32
N CYS A 169 7.40 17.26 17.18
CA CYS A 169 7.03 17.64 15.81
C CYS A 169 7.52 19.03 15.38
N GLY A 170 8.45 19.64 16.09
CA GLY A 170 9.06 20.90 15.69
C GLY A 170 10.15 20.68 14.64
N CYS A 171 10.18 21.49 13.56
CA CYS A 171 11.28 21.41 12.59
C CYS A 171 12.63 21.74 13.24
N THR A 172 13.64 20.92 13.02
CA THR A 172 14.96 21.09 13.62
C THR A 172 15.68 22.35 13.12
N GLU A 173 15.44 22.74 11.86
CA GLU A 173 16.00 23.95 11.25
C GLU A 173 15.24 25.24 11.61
N SER A 174 13.96 25.19 11.96
CA SER A 174 13.20 26.41 12.33
C SER A 174 13.67 27.01 13.66
N ARG A 175 14.30 26.21 14.53
CA ARG A 175 15.03 26.72 15.70
C ARG A 175 16.31 27.49 15.35
N ARG A 176 16.90 27.27 14.17
CA ARG A 176 18.10 28.01 13.71
C ARG A 176 17.76 29.34 13.04
N TYR A 177 16.55 29.50 12.51
CA TYR A 177 16.11 30.73 11.83
C TYR A 177 15.32 31.69 12.74
N GLY A 178 15.02 31.28 13.98
CA GLY A 178 14.31 32.09 14.97
C GLY A 178 15.22 32.85 15.93
N SER A 179 16.04 33.80 15.44
CA SER A 179 16.60 34.89 16.28
C SER A 179 17.10 36.12 15.50
N SER A 180 16.53 36.46 14.34
CA SER A 180 16.74 37.77 13.72
C SER A 180 15.49 38.62 13.85
N THR A 181 15.34 39.27 14.99
CA THR A 181 14.45 40.45 15.12
C THR A 181 14.95 41.52 14.14
N PRO A 182 14.09 42.12 13.30
CA PRO A 182 14.52 43.29 12.53
C PRO A 182 14.72 44.46 13.50
N ARG A 183 15.92 45.07 13.48
CA ARG A 183 16.12 46.44 13.97
C ARG A 183 15.87 47.41 12.84
#